data_AF-A0A1X9LLS0-F1
#
_entry.id   AF-A0A1X9LLS0-F1
#
_cell.length_a   1.000
_cell.length_b   1.000
_cell.length_c   1.000
_cell.angle_alpha   90.00
_cell.angle_beta   90.00
_cell.angle_gamma   90.00
#
_symmetry.space_group_name_H-M   'P 1'
#
loop_
_entity.id
_entity.type
_entity.pdbx_description
1 polymer ?
#
loop_
_entity_poly.entity_id
_entity_poly.type
_entity_poly.pdbx_seq_one_letter_code
_entity_poly.pdbx_strand_id
1 'polypeptide(L)' 'MSDSVTRYGRYKFGSDTAMPVIREVYAGAGGWKDFREAGLKLNRGTATELRAEGITMVRVRWRLKTVEISLLRYLGG' A
#
# COMPACT_ATOMS: atom_id res chain seq x y z
N MET A 1 13.31 12.54 -6.57
CA MET A 1 12.05 11.90 -7.01
C MET A 1 11.40 11.33 -5.76
N SER A 2 10.18 11.75 -5.39
CA SER A 2 9.57 11.33 -4.10
C SER A 2 9.14 9.87 -4.13
N ASP A 3 9.66 9.07 -3.21
CA ASP A 3 9.43 7.62 -3.13
C ASP A 3 8.06 7.22 -2.58
N SER A 4 7.35 8.10 -1.88
CA SER A 4 5.94 7.89 -1.57
C SER A 4 5.07 8.70 -2.52
N VAL A 5 4.19 7.99 -3.20
CA VAL A 5 3.51 8.48 -4.39
C VAL A 5 2.18 9.08 -4.01
N THR A 6 1.96 10.29 -4.52
CA THR A 6 0.72 11.10 -4.52
C THR A 6 0.30 11.81 -3.23
N ARG A 7 -0.51 12.89 -3.43
CA ARG A 7 -1.27 13.57 -2.37
C ARG A 7 -2.06 12.58 -1.50
N TYR A 8 -2.45 11.42 -2.05
CA TYR A 8 -3.18 10.38 -1.31
C TYR A 8 -2.33 9.73 -0.22
N GLY A 9 -1.09 9.34 -0.53
CA GLY A 9 -0.16 8.80 0.46
C GLY A 9 0.12 9.82 1.58
N ARG A 10 0.40 11.07 1.22
CA ARG A 10 0.59 12.16 2.19
C ARG A 10 -0.66 12.40 3.06
N TYR A 11 -1.85 12.37 2.48
CA TYR A 11 -3.10 12.51 3.23
C TYR A 11 -3.28 11.38 4.26
N LYS A 12 -2.93 10.14 3.90
CA LYS A 12 -3.08 8.98 4.78
C LYS A 12 -2.00 8.89 5.86
N PHE A 13 -0.76 9.26 5.55
CA PHE A 13 0.40 9.02 6.42
C PHE A 13 1.04 10.28 7.00
N GLY A 14 0.66 11.45 6.51
CA GLY A 14 1.22 12.75 6.91
C GLY A 14 2.58 13.07 6.28
N SER A 15 3.15 12.17 5.48
CA SER A 15 4.46 12.35 4.85
C SER A 15 4.50 11.68 3.47
N ASP A 16 5.19 12.35 2.55
CA ASP A 16 5.52 11.94 1.20
C ASP A 16 6.76 11.02 1.12
N THR A 17 7.32 10.62 2.25
CA THR A 17 8.35 9.57 2.38
C THR A 17 7.93 8.47 3.35
N ALA A 18 6.67 8.45 3.79
CA ALA A 18 6.16 7.41 4.68
C ALA A 18 6.20 6.04 3.98
N MET A 19 6.83 5.08 4.65
CA MET A 19 6.94 3.69 4.17
C MET A 19 6.27 2.74 5.18
N PRO A 20 4.93 2.70 5.22
CA PRO A 20 4.20 1.83 6.14
C PRO A 20 4.34 0.36 5.72
N VAL A 21 4.21 -0.55 6.66
CA VAL A 21 4.46 -1.99 6.43
C VAL A 21 3.18 -2.68 5.96
N ILE A 22 3.23 -3.41 4.86
CA ILE A 22 2.09 -4.18 4.33
C ILE A 22 1.81 -5.37 5.25
N ARG A 23 0.53 -5.61 5.54
CA ARG A 23 0.04 -6.69 6.40
C ARG A 23 -0.86 -7.64 5.64
N GLU A 24 -1.81 -7.09 4.89
CA GLU A 24 -2.77 -7.88 4.12
C GLU A 24 -2.92 -7.28 2.72
N VAL A 25 -3.21 -8.14 1.76
CA VAL A 25 -3.48 -7.75 0.37
C VAL A 25 -4.88 -8.22 -0.02
N TYR A 26 -5.54 -7.43 -0.85
CA TYR A 26 -6.86 -7.74 -1.37
C TYR A 26 -6.72 -8.21 -2.83
N ALA A 27 -6.87 -9.52 -3.02
CA ALA A 27 -6.79 -10.18 -4.33
C ALA A 27 -8.20 -10.37 -4.92
N GLY A 28 -8.88 -9.26 -5.22
CA GLY A 28 -10.21 -9.26 -5.84
C GLY A 28 -11.24 -10.07 -5.05
N ALA A 29 -11.99 -10.94 -5.73
CA ALA A 29 -13.08 -11.74 -5.15
C ALA A 29 -12.65 -12.68 -4.00
N GLY A 30 -11.34 -12.87 -3.77
CA GLY A 30 -10.81 -13.72 -2.71
C GLY A 30 -10.71 -13.07 -1.32
N GLY A 31 -11.09 -11.80 -1.18
CA GLY A 31 -11.05 -11.08 0.10
C GLY A 31 -9.64 -10.66 0.54
N TRP A 32 -9.52 -10.30 1.82
CA TRP A 32 -8.23 -9.98 2.45
C TRP A 32 -7.45 -11.25 2.74
N LYS A 33 -6.17 -11.25 2.36
CA LYS A 33 -5.23 -12.34 2.62
C LYS A 33 -3.99 -11.78 3.31
N ASP A 34 -3.44 -12.54 4.25
CA ASP A 34 -2.16 -12.21 4.87
C ASP A 34 -1.08 -12.10 3.80
N PHE A 35 -0.30 -11.03 3.89
CA PHE A 35 0.83 -10.83 3.01
C PHE A 35 2.01 -11.66 3.52
N ARG A 36 2.44 -12.62 2.70
CA ARG A 36 3.40 -13.66 3.11
C ARG A 36 4.80 -13.12 3.40
N GLU A 37 5.18 -12.01 2.77
CA GLU A 37 6.49 -11.39 2.99
C GLU A 37 6.41 -10.41 4.15
N ALA A 38 6.86 -10.87 5.32
CA ALA A 38 6.88 -10.06 6.52
C ALA A 38 7.80 -8.84 6.35
N GLY A 39 7.28 -7.64 6.65
CA GLY A 39 8.09 -6.42 6.70
C GLY A 39 8.18 -5.66 5.38
N LEU A 40 7.54 -6.13 4.29
CA LEU A 40 7.53 -5.40 3.04
C LEU A 40 6.88 -4.02 3.21
N LYS A 41 7.54 -2.99 2.71
CA LYS A 41 7.11 -1.60 2.83
C LYS A 41 6.30 -1.17 1.62
N LEU A 42 5.23 -0.41 1.85
CA LEU A 42 4.49 0.23 0.77
C LEU A 42 5.26 1.45 0.25
N ASN A 43 5.76 1.34 -0.97
CA ASN A 43 6.36 2.41 -1.76
C ASN A 43 5.86 2.33 -3.23
N ARG A 44 6.32 3.22 -4.11
CA ARG A 44 5.93 3.20 -5.54
C ARG A 44 6.17 1.85 -6.22
N GLY A 45 7.36 1.28 -6.04
CA GLY A 45 7.80 0.05 -6.71
C GLY A 45 6.92 -1.10 -6.31
N THR A 46 6.83 -1.35 -4.99
CA THR A 46 5.99 -2.41 -4.43
C THR A 46 4.51 -2.22 -4.78
N ALA A 47 3.98 -0.99 -4.76
CA ALA A 47 2.60 -0.74 -5.18
C ALA A 47 2.36 -1.08 -6.66
N THR A 48 3.37 -0.87 -7.52
CA THR A 48 3.32 -1.19 -8.95
C THR A 48 3.37 -2.70 -9.17
N GLU A 49 4.27 -3.40 -8.47
CA GLU A 49 4.41 -4.86 -8.50
C GLU A 49 3.11 -5.55 -8.07
N LEU A 50 2.57 -5.20 -6.89
CA LEU A 50 1.32 -5.77 -6.38
C LEU A 50 0.14 -5.53 -7.35
N ARG A 51 0.11 -4.36 -8.00
CA ARG A 51 -0.92 -4.08 -9.01
C ARG A 51 -0.75 -4.95 -10.26
N ALA A 52 0.48 -5.22 -10.70
CA ALA A 52 0.77 -6.14 -11.80
C ALA A 52 0.34 -7.58 -11.46
N GLU A 53 0.39 -7.97 -10.18
CA GLU A 53 -0.12 -9.23 -9.66
C GLU A 53 -1.66 -9.27 -9.51
N GLY A 54 -2.36 -8.20 -9.88
CA GLY A 54 -3.82 -8.12 -9.81
C GLY A 54 -4.38 -7.75 -8.43
N ILE A 55 -3.52 -7.33 -7.49
CA ILE A 55 -3.97 -6.81 -6.19
C ILE A 55 -4.50 -5.39 -6.39
N THR A 56 -5.61 -5.07 -5.74
CA THR A 56 -6.26 -3.75 -5.89
C THR A 56 -6.16 -2.89 -4.63
N MET A 57 -6.09 -3.53 -3.46
CA MET A 57 -5.98 -2.86 -2.17
C MET A 57 -4.98 -3.56 -1.25
N VAL A 58 -4.41 -2.79 -0.33
CA VAL A 58 -3.51 -3.29 0.71
C VAL A 58 -3.92 -2.70 2.06
N ARG A 59 -3.73 -3.48 3.12
CA ARG A 59 -3.71 -2.99 4.49
C ARG A 59 -2.28 -2.84 4.94
N VAL A 60 -1.98 -1.66 5.45
CA VAL A 60 -0.66 -1.36 5.99
C VAL A 60 -0.76 -1.02 7.46
N ARG A 61 0.29 -1.35 8.22
CA ARG A 61 0.48 -0.85 9.57
C ARG A 61 1.27 0.45 9.50
N TRP A 62 0.64 1.51 10.00
CA TRP A 62 1.27 2.82 10.18
C TRP A 62 1.11 3.25 11.63
N ARG A 63 2.24 3.37 12.33
CA ARG A 63 2.26 3.58 13.79
C ARG A 63 1.41 2.53 14.50
N LEU A 64 0.34 2.94 15.18
CA LEU A 64 -0.57 2.08 15.94
C LEU A 64 -1.87 1.75 15.17
N LYS A 65 -1.96 2.10 13.88
CA LYS A 65 -3.18 1.96 13.09
C LYS A 65 -2.98 1.03 11.89
N THR A 66 -4.04 0.31 11.54
CA THR A 66 -4.17 -0.37 10.26
C THR A 66 -4.87 0.58 9.30
N VAL A 67 -4.31 0.77 8.11
CA VAL A 67 -4.82 1.71 7.11
C VAL A 67 -5.02 0.96 5.80
N GLU A 68 -6.23 1.07 5.24
CA GLU A 68 -6.53 0.53 3.91
C GLU A 68 -6.15 1.52 2.81
N ILE A 69 -5.49 0.99 1.78
CA ILE A 69 -4.95 1.75 0.66
C ILE A 69 -5.40 1.11 -0.63
N SER A 70 -6.02 1.90 -1.51
CA SER A 70 -6.21 1.54 -2.91
C SER A 70 -4.91 1.77 -3.67
N LEU A 71 -4.39 0.73 -4.32
CA LEU A 71 -3.17 0.83 -5.12
C LEU A 71 -3.35 1.77 -6.32
N LEU A 72 -4.56 1.81 -6.90
CA LEU A 72 -4.91 2.77 -7.96
C LEU A 72 -4.69 4.21 -7.52
N ARG A 73 -5.31 4.62 -6.41
CA ARG A 73 -5.21 5.98 -5.86
C ARG A 73 -3.80 6.29 -5.38
N TYR A 74 -3.12 5.32 -4.78
CA TYR A 74 -1.75 5.48 -4.29
C TYR A 74 -0.77 5.73 -5.44
N LEU A 75 -0.97 5.11 -6.60
CA LEU A 75 -0.15 5.32 -7.80
C LEU A 75 -0.56 6.57 -8.61
N GLY A 76 -1.67 7.23 -8.25
CA GLY A 76 -2.13 8.47 -8.88
C GLY A 76 -3.03 8.29 -10.10
N GLY A 77 -3.67 7.12 -10.22
CA GLY A 77 -4.79 6.94 -11.13
C GLY A 77 -6.13 7.36 -10.54
#